data_AF-A0A2N7JUS3-F1
#
_entry.id   AF-A0A2N7JUS3-F1
#
_cell.length_a   1.000
_cell.length_b   1.000
_cell.length_c   1.000
_cell.angle_alpha   90.00
_cell.angle_beta   90.00
_cell.angle_gamma   90.00
#
_symmetry.space_group_name_H-M   'P 1'
#
loop_
_entity.id
_entity.type
_entity.pdbx_description
1 polymer ?
#
loop_
_entity_poly.entity_id
_entity_poly.type
_entity_poly.pdbx_seq_one_letter_code
_entity_poly.pdbx_strand_id
1 'polypeptide(L)'
;MKKACLIFMMLSPAVLANNVDELIGKFEQSNIYSADWYEQGSSKVAESSNKYRDIKVNLTETKGSIAITLTQLSQFNDLSISPCYKLMDYVAYEKSDSWSDPDTQDELLIRSVFSSKTKVGEENKANLNGWNVSLKRLPSGLTCEVVKSK
;
A
#
# COMPACT_ATOMS: atom_id res chain seq x y z
N MET A 1 26.41 -15.47 49.48
CA MET A 1 25.23 -15.73 48.62
C MET A 1 25.22 -14.68 47.52
N LYS A 2 25.47 -15.09 46.27
CA LYS A 2 25.62 -14.18 45.11
C LYS A 2 24.22 -13.72 44.66
N LYS A 3 23.98 -12.41 44.68
CA LYS A 3 22.78 -11.78 44.10
C LYS A 3 22.92 -11.78 42.58
N ALA A 4 22.08 -12.54 41.89
CA ALA A 4 21.94 -12.45 40.45
C ALA A 4 20.90 -11.36 40.12
N CYS A 5 21.36 -10.21 39.63
CA CYS A 5 20.48 -9.24 38.98
C CYS A 5 20.15 -9.75 37.57
N LEU A 6 18.92 -10.20 37.36
CA LEU A 6 18.37 -10.42 36.02
C LEU A 6 18.20 -9.07 35.34
N ILE A 7 19.03 -8.80 34.34
CA ILE A 7 18.83 -7.74 33.36
C ILE A 7 17.78 -8.28 32.38
N PHE A 8 16.54 -7.80 32.52
CA PHE A 8 15.49 -7.99 31.54
C PHE A 8 15.84 -7.11 30.33
N MET A 9 16.52 -7.67 29.33
CA MET A 9 16.71 -7.01 28.04
C MET A 9 15.32 -6.83 27.42
N MET A 10 14.80 -5.61 27.50
CA MET A 10 13.68 -5.17 26.68
C MET A 10 14.18 -5.18 25.23
N LEU A 11 14.00 -6.30 24.55
CA LEU A 11 14.09 -6.36 23.10
C LEU A 11 12.87 -5.58 22.59
N SER A 12 13.05 -4.27 22.42
CA SER A 12 12.14 -3.49 21.59
C SER A 12 12.10 -4.19 20.23
N PRO A 13 10.93 -4.66 19.74
CA PRO A 13 10.86 -5.17 18.39
C PRO A 13 11.30 -4.02 17.49
N ALA A 14 12.42 -4.21 16.80
CA ALA A 14 12.79 -3.37 15.70
C ALA A 14 11.65 -3.51 14.70
N VAL A 15 10.78 -2.50 14.63
CA VAL A 15 9.84 -2.34 13.53
C VAL A 15 10.73 -2.21 12.30
N LEU A 16 10.96 -3.32 11.61
CA LEU A 16 11.61 -3.34 10.31
C LEU A 16 10.65 -2.61 9.38
N ALA A 17 10.90 -1.32 9.19
CA ALA A 17 10.29 -0.60 8.08
C ALA A 17 10.77 -1.32 6.81
N ASN A 18 9.84 -1.95 6.08
CA ASN A 18 10.16 -2.50 4.77
C ASN A 18 10.80 -1.39 3.96
N ASN A 19 12.04 -1.61 3.51
CA ASN A 19 12.71 -0.62 2.68
C ASN A 19 11.98 -0.51 1.35
N VAL A 20 12.05 0.67 0.72
CA VAL A 20 11.36 0.90 -0.57
C VAL A 20 11.75 -0.14 -1.63
N ASP A 21 12.98 -0.68 -1.56
CA ASP A 21 13.46 -1.71 -2.47
C ASP A 21 12.72 -3.05 -2.34
N GLU A 22 12.33 -3.49 -1.13
CA GLU A 22 11.50 -4.68 -0.95
C GLU A 22 10.08 -4.45 -1.50
N LEU A 23 9.56 -3.24 -1.31
CA LEU A 23 8.25 -2.85 -1.81
C LEU A 23 8.19 -2.85 -3.35
N ILE A 24 9.27 -2.42 -4.02
CA ILE A 24 9.40 -2.46 -5.48
C ILE A 24 9.10 -3.86 -6.03
N GLY A 25 9.64 -4.91 -5.40
CA GLY A 25 9.41 -6.29 -5.82
C GLY A 25 7.94 -6.74 -5.75
N LYS A 26 7.11 -6.09 -4.94
CA LYS A 26 5.68 -6.42 -4.80
C LYS A 26 4.84 -5.97 -6.00
N PHE A 27 5.38 -5.06 -6.82
CA PHE A 27 4.69 -4.49 -7.98
C PHE A 27 4.87 -5.29 -9.28
N GLU A 28 5.72 -6.32 -9.31
CA GLU A 28 5.88 -7.19 -10.50
C GLU A 28 4.55 -7.80 -10.95
N GLN A 29 3.70 -8.19 -10.00
CA GLN A 29 2.34 -8.71 -10.25
C GLN A 29 1.38 -7.68 -10.86
N SER A 30 1.77 -6.40 -10.90
CA SER A 30 1.01 -5.31 -11.52
C SER A 30 1.52 -4.95 -12.93
N ASN A 31 2.40 -5.77 -13.52
CA ASN A 31 3.16 -5.48 -14.75
C ASN A 31 4.11 -4.29 -14.61
N ILE A 32 4.74 -4.15 -13.45
CA ILE A 32 5.79 -3.16 -13.19
C ILE A 32 7.01 -3.94 -12.72
N TYR A 33 7.97 -4.13 -13.61
CA TYR A 33 9.17 -4.92 -13.37
C TYR A 33 10.30 -4.04 -12.82
N SER A 34 11.34 -4.65 -12.25
CA SER A 34 12.47 -3.91 -11.66
C SER A 34 13.12 -2.91 -12.63
N ALA A 35 13.14 -3.22 -13.93
CA ALA A 35 13.71 -2.35 -14.97
C ALA A 35 12.86 -1.10 -15.29
N ASP A 36 11.60 -1.06 -14.85
CA ASP A 36 10.68 0.07 -15.09
C ASP A 36 10.88 1.19 -14.07
N TRP A 37 11.64 0.94 -13.00
CA TRP A 37 11.86 1.88 -11.91
C TRP A 37 13.02 2.83 -12.20
N TYR A 38 12.82 4.10 -11.89
CA TYR A 38 13.83 5.14 -12.00
C TYR A 38 13.75 6.11 -10.81
N GLU A 39 14.86 6.80 -10.54
CA GLU A 39 14.93 7.81 -9.48
C GLU A 39 14.40 9.15 -9.97
N GLN A 40 13.62 9.81 -9.12
CA GLN A 40 13.26 11.22 -9.27
C GLN A 40 13.41 11.93 -7.92
N GLY A 41 14.57 12.53 -7.70
CA GLY A 41 14.92 13.11 -6.41
C GLY A 41 15.08 12.03 -5.35
N SER A 42 14.30 12.08 -4.27
CA SER A 42 14.25 11.04 -3.23
C SER A 42 13.17 9.99 -3.47
N SER A 43 12.52 10.00 -4.63
CA SER A 43 11.42 9.09 -4.97
C SER A 43 11.88 8.03 -5.96
N LYS A 44 11.40 6.80 -5.77
CA LYS A 44 11.43 5.72 -6.75
C LYS A 44 10.12 5.78 -7.53
N VAL A 45 10.19 5.91 -8.84
CA VAL A 45 9.03 6.08 -9.71
C VAL A 45 9.01 4.97 -10.76
N ALA A 46 7.83 4.46 -11.07
CA ALA A 46 7.62 3.57 -12.20
C ALA A 46 6.30 3.88 -12.90
N GLU A 47 6.27 3.64 -14.20
CA GLU A 47 5.09 3.83 -15.05
C GLU A 47 4.86 2.57 -15.88
N SER A 48 3.60 2.15 -16.02
CA SER A 48 3.24 0.96 -16.81
C SER A 48 1.91 1.17 -17.50
N SER A 49 1.85 0.84 -18.78
CA SER A 49 0.68 1.04 -19.63
C SER A 49 0.29 -0.25 -20.32
N ASN A 50 -1.01 -0.52 -20.38
CA ASN A 50 -1.57 -1.58 -21.20
C ASN A 50 -2.95 -1.16 -21.75
N LYS A 51 -3.59 -2.03 -22.54
CA LYS A 51 -4.89 -1.73 -23.16
C LYS A 51 -6.03 -1.40 -22.19
N TYR A 52 -5.88 -1.73 -20.91
CA TYR A 52 -6.89 -1.53 -19.87
C TYR A 52 -6.62 -0.31 -18.99
N ARG A 53 -5.35 0.04 -18.78
CA ARG A 53 -4.98 1.07 -17.80
C ARG A 53 -3.57 1.59 -17.99
N ASP A 54 -3.35 2.78 -17.48
CA ASP A 54 -2.04 3.36 -17.20
C ASP A 54 -1.87 3.44 -15.68
N ILE A 55 -0.72 3.02 -15.18
CA ILE A 55 -0.33 3.10 -13.77
C ILE A 55 0.90 3.97 -13.65
N LYS A 56 0.90 4.88 -12.68
CA LYS A 56 2.08 5.57 -12.20
C LYS A 56 2.22 5.34 -10.70
N VAL A 57 3.38 4.84 -10.28
CA VAL A 57 3.72 4.58 -8.87
C VAL A 57 4.84 5.53 -8.47
N ASN A 58 4.74 6.13 -7.29
CA ASN A 58 5.81 6.91 -6.66
C ASN A 58 5.95 6.48 -5.20
N LEU A 59 7.15 6.03 -4.85
CA LEU A 59 7.51 5.52 -3.54
C LEU A 59 8.64 6.36 -2.92
N THR A 60 8.51 6.61 -1.62
CA THR A 60 9.53 7.21 -0.74
C THR A 60 9.53 6.46 0.58
N GLU A 61 10.45 6.75 1.49
CA GLU A 61 10.50 6.14 2.83
C GLU A 61 9.24 6.40 3.68
N THR A 62 8.50 7.47 3.41
CA THR A 62 7.35 7.89 4.24
C THR A 62 6.04 8.01 3.47
N LYS A 63 6.04 7.72 2.18
CA LYS A 63 4.88 7.85 1.32
C LYS A 63 4.97 6.91 0.13
N GLY A 64 3.89 6.18 -0.11
CA GLY A 64 3.61 5.54 -1.39
C GLY A 64 2.37 6.16 -2.02
N SER A 65 2.39 6.33 -3.34
CA SER A 65 1.24 6.83 -4.10
C SER A 65 1.14 6.13 -5.44
N ILE A 66 -0.08 5.86 -5.86
CA ILE A 66 -0.39 5.27 -7.16
C ILE A 66 -1.50 6.09 -7.81
N ALA A 67 -1.30 6.46 -9.07
CA ALA A 67 -2.35 6.95 -9.95
C ALA A 67 -2.65 5.89 -11.00
N ILE A 68 -3.92 5.56 -11.17
CA ILE A 68 -4.40 4.60 -12.17
C ILE A 68 -5.41 5.32 -13.06
N THR A 69 -5.10 5.43 -14.34
CA THR A 69 -6.03 5.90 -15.37
C THR A 69 -6.62 4.67 -16.05
N LEU A 70 -7.94 4.59 -16.10
CA LEU A 70 -8.65 3.50 -16.78
C LEU A 70 -8.95 3.91 -18.21
N THR A 71 -8.69 3.01 -19.16
CA THR A 71 -9.13 3.21 -20.54
C THR A 71 -10.65 2.99 -20.64
N GLN A 72 -11.28 3.44 -21.74
CA GLN A 72 -12.72 3.25 -21.97
C GLN A 72 -13.15 1.78 -22.01
N LEU A 73 -12.20 0.85 -22.18
CA LEU A 73 -12.43 -0.59 -22.18
C LEU A 73 -12.52 -1.20 -20.77
N SER A 74 -12.23 -0.42 -19.73
CA SER A 74 -12.09 -0.88 -18.35
C SER A 74 -13.17 -0.29 -17.45
N GLN A 75 -13.70 -1.14 -16.57
CA GLN A 75 -14.59 -0.73 -15.50
C GLN A 75 -13.82 -0.59 -14.19
N PHE A 76 -14.26 0.35 -13.35
CA PHE A 76 -13.77 0.45 -11.97
C PHE A 76 -14.33 -0.72 -11.14
N ASN A 77 -13.44 -1.58 -10.67
CA ASN A 77 -13.73 -2.78 -9.90
C ASN A 77 -12.53 -3.16 -9.02
N ASP A 78 -12.61 -4.29 -8.30
CA ASP A 78 -11.54 -4.73 -7.39
C ASP A 78 -10.21 -4.98 -8.11
N LEU A 79 -10.22 -5.43 -9.38
CA LEU A 79 -9.00 -5.60 -10.17
C LEU A 79 -8.30 -4.26 -10.44
N SER A 80 -9.07 -3.21 -10.73
CA SER A 80 -8.50 -1.85 -10.90
C SER A 80 -7.88 -1.29 -9.62
N ILE A 81 -8.35 -1.73 -8.45
CA ILE A 81 -7.86 -1.30 -7.14
C ILE A 81 -6.68 -2.17 -6.67
N SER A 82 -6.54 -3.39 -7.18
CA SER A 82 -5.52 -4.36 -6.72
C SER A 82 -4.10 -3.81 -6.57
N PRO A 83 -3.58 -2.89 -7.41
CA PRO A 83 -2.25 -2.31 -7.19
C PRO A 83 -2.15 -1.48 -5.90
N CYS A 84 -3.24 -0.84 -5.46
CA CYS A 84 -3.30 -0.05 -4.23
C CYS A 84 -3.01 -0.88 -2.97
N TYR A 85 -3.45 -2.14 -2.95
CA TYR A 85 -3.18 -3.03 -1.82
C TYR A 85 -1.69 -3.29 -1.62
N LYS A 86 -0.84 -3.14 -2.65
CA LYS A 86 0.61 -3.28 -2.51
C LYS A 86 1.21 -2.19 -1.62
N LEU A 87 0.60 -1.01 -1.55
CA LEU A 87 1.04 0.05 -0.64
C LEU A 87 0.87 -0.32 0.84
N MET A 88 0.04 -1.32 1.16
CA MET A 88 -0.11 -1.75 2.55
C MET A 88 1.12 -2.44 3.12
N ASP A 89 2.10 -2.79 2.30
CA ASP A 89 3.39 -3.30 2.78
C ASP A 89 4.26 -2.21 3.45
N TYR A 90 3.87 -0.92 3.39
CA TYR A 90 4.42 0.13 4.27
C TYR A 90 3.94 0.01 5.72
N VAL A 91 2.78 -0.59 5.92
CA VAL A 91 2.07 -0.56 7.19
C VAL A 91 2.20 -1.94 7.82
N ALA A 92 2.82 -2.04 8.99
CA ALA A 92 2.68 -3.24 9.79
C ALA A 92 1.23 -3.27 10.31
N TYR A 93 0.47 -4.32 10.00
CA TYR A 93 -0.91 -4.50 10.45
C TYR A 93 -1.20 -5.98 10.69
N GLU A 94 -2.22 -6.27 11.49
CA GLU A 94 -2.63 -7.63 11.81
C GLU A 94 -3.27 -8.28 10.58
N LYS A 95 -2.72 -9.40 10.12
CA LYS A 95 -3.22 -10.15 8.96
C LYS A 95 -3.79 -11.48 9.42
N SER A 96 -4.78 -11.98 8.71
CA SER A 96 -5.24 -13.36 8.87
C SER A 96 -4.10 -14.33 8.54
N ASP A 97 -3.88 -15.34 9.36
CA ASP A 97 -2.80 -16.32 9.16
C ASP A 97 -3.09 -17.25 7.97
N SER A 98 -4.36 -17.51 7.70
CA SER A 98 -4.82 -18.37 6.60
C SER A 98 -6.06 -17.81 5.90
N TRP A 99 -6.34 -18.33 4.70
CA TRP A 99 -7.54 -18.00 3.93
C TRP A 99 -8.86 -18.43 4.60
N SER A 100 -8.80 -19.34 5.57
CA SER A 100 -9.96 -19.81 6.31
C SER A 100 -10.24 -19.01 7.58
N ASP A 101 -9.30 -18.17 8.01
CA ASP A 101 -9.48 -17.33 9.18
C ASP A 101 -10.39 -16.14 8.85
N PRO A 102 -11.18 -15.65 9.82
CA PRO A 102 -11.95 -14.44 9.62
C PRO A 102 -11.00 -13.23 9.49
N ASP A 103 -11.34 -12.30 8.59
CA ASP A 103 -10.63 -11.04 8.45
C ASP A 103 -10.42 -10.34 9.80
N THR A 104 -9.21 -9.82 10.00
CA THR A 104 -8.88 -8.98 11.15
C THR A 104 -9.58 -7.63 11.07
N GLN A 105 -9.61 -6.87 12.17
CA GLN A 105 -10.14 -5.50 12.15
C GLN A 105 -9.35 -4.59 11.20
N ASP A 106 -8.03 -4.78 11.13
CA ASP A 106 -7.16 -4.04 10.23
C ASP A 106 -7.48 -4.35 8.76
N GLU A 107 -7.68 -5.62 8.42
CA GLU A 107 -8.06 -6.04 7.06
C GLU A 107 -9.43 -5.48 6.66
N LEU A 108 -10.42 -5.52 7.56
CA LEU A 108 -11.73 -4.91 7.33
C LEU A 108 -11.61 -3.40 7.11
N LEU A 109 -10.76 -2.71 7.89
CA LEU A 109 -10.49 -1.29 7.72
C LEU A 109 -9.85 -0.99 6.37
N ILE A 110 -8.83 -1.75 5.96
CA ILE A 110 -8.17 -1.61 4.66
C ILE A 110 -9.18 -1.82 3.52
N ARG A 111 -10.01 -2.87 3.59
CA ARG A 111 -11.07 -3.15 2.60
C ARG A 111 -12.11 -2.02 2.53
N SER A 112 -12.37 -1.36 3.65
CA SER A 112 -13.28 -0.20 3.68
C SER A 112 -12.71 1.01 2.93
N VAL A 113 -11.38 1.18 2.95
CA VAL A 113 -10.70 2.23 2.17
C VAL A 113 -10.63 1.83 0.69
N PHE A 114 -10.08 0.65 0.41
CA PHE A 114 -9.85 0.13 -0.94
C PHE A 114 -11.06 -0.62 -1.49
N SER A 115 -12.14 0.14 -1.74
CA SER A 115 -13.45 -0.39 -2.12
C SER A 115 -13.86 -0.04 -3.54
N SER A 116 -14.29 -1.03 -4.32
CA SER A 116 -14.92 -0.82 -5.64
C SER A 116 -16.30 -0.17 -5.58
N LYS A 117 -16.87 -0.03 -4.37
CA LYS A 117 -18.14 0.68 -4.15
C LYS A 117 -17.98 2.19 -4.06
N THR A 118 -16.75 2.69 -3.97
CA THR A 118 -16.43 4.13 -3.94
C THR A 118 -16.99 4.82 -5.17
N LYS A 119 -17.72 5.92 -5.01
CA LYS A 119 -18.33 6.68 -6.12
C LYS A 119 -17.37 7.69 -6.71
N VAL A 120 -17.62 8.11 -7.96
CA VAL A 120 -16.79 9.14 -8.61
C VAL A 120 -16.83 10.43 -7.78
N GLY A 121 -15.66 10.98 -7.46
CA GLY A 121 -15.49 12.16 -6.61
C GLY A 121 -15.35 11.86 -5.11
N GLU A 122 -15.62 10.63 -4.68
CA GLU A 122 -15.51 10.19 -3.29
C GLU A 122 -14.07 9.81 -2.93
N GLU A 123 -13.72 10.04 -1.67
CA GLU A 123 -12.46 9.65 -1.04
C GLU A 123 -12.76 8.86 0.23
N ASN A 124 -12.24 7.63 0.31
CA ASN A 124 -12.21 6.86 1.55
C ASN A 124 -10.83 7.02 2.18
N LYS A 125 -10.78 7.12 3.51
CA LYS A 125 -9.54 7.23 4.25
C LYS A 125 -9.63 6.62 5.63
N ALA A 126 -8.52 6.10 6.11
CA ALA A 126 -8.36 5.60 7.47
C ALA A 126 -6.95 5.89 8.00
N ASN A 127 -6.81 5.90 9.32
CA ASN A 127 -5.51 5.85 9.99
C ASN A 127 -5.28 4.43 10.50
N LEU A 128 -4.13 3.85 10.16
CA LEU A 128 -3.74 2.50 10.58
C LEU A 128 -2.28 2.52 11.02
N ASN A 129 -2.04 2.24 12.31
CA ASN A 129 -0.71 2.13 12.89
C ASN A 129 0.23 3.30 12.55
N GLY A 130 -0.30 4.53 12.61
CA GLY A 130 0.46 5.74 12.31
C GLY A 130 0.61 6.03 10.82
N TRP A 131 -0.14 5.38 9.94
CA TRP A 131 -0.20 5.67 8.51
C TRP A 131 -1.59 6.09 8.08
N ASN A 132 -1.68 7.13 7.27
CA ASN A 132 -2.92 7.53 6.61
C ASN A 132 -3.02 6.79 5.28
N VAL A 133 -4.05 5.98 5.13
CA VAL A 133 -4.36 5.19 3.93
C VAL A 133 -5.56 5.84 3.27
N SER A 134 -5.48 6.13 1.96
CA SER A 134 -6.59 6.72 1.22
C SER A 134 -6.74 6.16 -0.18
N LEU A 135 -7.98 6.20 -0.66
CA LEU A 135 -8.32 6.00 -2.06
C LEU A 135 -9.35 7.04 -2.47
N LYS A 136 -9.11 7.67 -3.63
CA LYS A 136 -10.03 8.61 -4.25
C LYS A 136 -10.37 8.14 -5.65
N ARG A 137 -11.66 8.07 -5.96
CA ARG A 137 -12.12 7.74 -7.30
C ARG A 137 -12.28 9.01 -8.14
N LEU A 138 -11.66 9.02 -9.31
CA LEU A 138 -11.70 10.09 -10.28
C LEU A 138 -12.58 9.70 -11.48
N PRO A 139 -13.04 10.66 -12.31
CA PRO A 139 -13.77 10.34 -13.53
C PRO A 139 -12.98 9.42 -14.49
N SER A 140 -11.66 9.61 -14.56
CA SER A 140 -10.76 8.84 -15.43
C SER A 140 -10.12 7.63 -14.76
N GLY A 141 -10.39 7.34 -13.48
CA GLY A 141 -9.75 6.24 -12.77
C GLY A 141 -9.71 6.44 -11.26
N LEU A 142 -8.54 6.28 -10.64
CA LEU A 142 -8.37 6.41 -9.19
C LEU A 142 -6.96 6.84 -8.79
N THR A 143 -6.85 7.33 -7.56
CA THR A 143 -5.57 7.51 -6.87
C THR A 143 -5.65 6.85 -5.51
N CYS A 144 -4.54 6.26 -5.05
CA CYS A 144 -4.42 5.76 -3.69
C CYS A 144 -3.08 6.17 -3.09
N GLU A 145 -3.09 6.46 -1.80
CA GLU A 145 -1.92 6.93 -1.06
C GLU A 145 -1.82 6.24 0.29
N VAL A 146 -0.58 5.99 0.72
CA VAL A 146 -0.23 5.56 2.07
C VAL A 146 0.86 6.48 2.56
N VAL A 147 0.57 7.30 3.58
CA VAL A 147 1.44 8.38 4.05
C VAL A 147 1.65 8.27 5.54
N LYS A 148 2.92 8.27 5.99
CA LYS A 148 3.25 8.23 7.41
C LYS A 148 2.68 9.47 8.10
N SER A 149 1.95 9.26 9.18
CA SER A 149 1.42 10.33 10.03
C SER A 149 2.59 11.05 10.71
N LYS A 150 2.43 12.37 10.88
CA LYS A 150 3.41 13.20 11.59
C LYS A 150 3.35 12.97 13.09
#